data_AF-A0A7X8XUB8-F1
#
_entry.id   AF-A0A7X8XUB8-F1
#
_cell.length_a   1.000
_cell.length_b   1.000
_cell.length_c   1.000
_cell.angle_alpha   90.00
_cell.angle_beta   90.00
_cell.angle_gamma   90.00
#
_symmetry.space_group_name_H-M   'P 1'
#
loop_
_entity.id
_entity.type
_entity.pdbx_description
1 polymer ?
#
loop_
_entity_poly.entity_id
_entity_poly.type
_entity_poly.pdbx_seq_one_letter_code
_entity_poly.pdbx_strand_id
1 'polypeptide(L)'
;MNNSLFKLIATVCGMWILSMSSAHAQYYDDSQMIEDPLVKPTIWAKLKEAPTDEHLWEMYFGKNLFDITPEEYQLYEVLKSDLMKVDLGFQNEQEQARINRTLAQQAVTQSDYESWTRNISLNFGQIELYFTERFKSLGSEYVPYHELYPDDEYNLTKWVDEHESRLEELEDLNAINNGDY
;
A
#
# COMPACT_ATOMS: atom_id res chain seq x y z
N MET A 1 38.03 -30.70 -69.09
CA MET A 1 39.50 -30.75 -68.89
C MET A 1 39.83 -29.86 -67.70
N ASN A 2 40.43 -30.46 -66.68
CA ASN A 2 41.50 -29.98 -65.79
C ASN A 2 41.57 -28.46 -65.49
N ASN A 3 41.81 -27.99 -64.26
CA ASN A 3 42.16 -28.65 -63.01
C ASN A 3 41.96 -27.64 -61.88
N SER A 4 41.61 -28.20 -60.72
CA SER A 4 41.71 -27.63 -59.39
C SER A 4 43.06 -26.94 -59.13
N LEU A 5 43.09 -25.89 -58.30
CA LEU A 5 43.77 -25.91 -56.99
C LEU A 5 43.98 -24.49 -56.40
N PHE A 6 43.35 -24.27 -55.23
CA PHE A 6 43.96 -23.78 -53.98
C PHE A 6 44.36 -22.29 -53.79
N LYS A 7 43.65 -21.65 -52.82
CA LYS A 7 44.12 -20.87 -51.63
C LYS A 7 43.20 -19.65 -51.43
N LEU A 8 42.27 -19.62 -50.47
CA LEU A 8 42.42 -19.44 -49.01
C LEU A 8 43.12 -18.11 -48.68
N ILE A 9 42.38 -17.14 -48.14
CA ILE A 9 42.56 -16.51 -46.81
C ILE A 9 41.61 -15.29 -46.67
N ALA A 10 41.07 -15.19 -45.47
CA ALA A 10 40.08 -14.28 -44.91
C ALA A 10 40.30 -12.78 -45.14
N THR A 11 39.21 -12.01 -45.14
CA THR A 11 39.12 -10.79 -44.31
C THR A 11 37.65 -10.53 -43.95
N VAL A 12 37.34 -10.71 -42.67
CA VAL A 12 36.12 -10.27 -41.98
C VAL A 12 36.24 -8.76 -41.77
N CYS A 13 35.30 -7.95 -42.24
CA CYS A 13 35.13 -6.58 -41.76
C CYS A 13 33.80 -5.98 -42.24
N GLY A 14 33.02 -5.46 -41.29
CA GLY A 14 32.14 -4.32 -41.57
C GLY A 14 30.64 -4.58 -41.58
N MET A 15 30.06 -4.99 -40.45
CA MET A 15 28.66 -4.64 -40.17
C MET A 15 28.51 -4.32 -38.68
N TRP A 16 28.66 -3.04 -38.34
CA TRP A 16 28.18 -2.49 -37.08
C TRP A 16 27.22 -1.35 -37.43
N ILE A 17 25.95 -1.71 -37.51
CA ILE A 17 24.83 -0.78 -37.47
C ILE A 17 24.83 -0.20 -36.06
N LEU A 18 24.83 1.14 -35.99
CA LEU A 18 24.67 1.94 -34.79
C LEU A 18 23.46 1.44 -33.99
N SER A 19 23.72 0.67 -32.94
CA SER A 19 22.72 0.35 -31.93
C SER A 19 22.48 1.61 -31.11
N MET A 20 21.23 2.07 -31.18
CA MET A 20 20.60 3.07 -30.33
C MET A 20 21.08 2.96 -28.88
N SER A 21 21.69 4.01 -28.36
CA SER A 21 21.79 4.22 -26.92
C SER A 21 20.40 4.63 -26.43
N SER A 22 19.52 3.65 -26.22
CA SER A 22 18.34 3.83 -25.39
C SER A 22 18.86 4.21 -24.00
N ALA A 23 18.69 5.46 -23.60
CA ALA A 23 18.87 5.85 -22.22
C ALA A 23 17.88 5.03 -21.38
N HIS A 24 18.37 4.00 -20.70
CA HIS A 24 17.59 3.31 -19.68
C HIS A 24 17.59 4.21 -18.45
N ALA A 25 16.53 5.02 -18.31
CA ALA A 25 16.02 5.35 -16.99
C ALA A 25 15.57 4.02 -16.38
N GLN A 26 16.42 3.41 -15.55
CA GLN A 26 16.04 2.20 -14.84
C GLN A 26 14.97 2.59 -13.83
N TYR A 27 13.77 2.08 -14.11
CA TYR A 27 12.63 2.05 -13.22
C TYR A 27 13.07 1.27 -11.97
N TYR A 28 13.17 1.95 -10.83
CA TYR A 28 13.44 1.28 -9.55
C TYR A 28 12.15 0.54 -9.13
N ASP A 29 12.30 -0.75 -8.89
CA ASP A 29 11.31 -1.67 -8.33
C ASP A 29 11.44 -1.62 -6.81
N ASP A 30 10.41 -1.10 -6.12
CA ASP A 30 10.37 -0.88 -4.67
C ASP A 30 10.43 -2.18 -3.83
N SER A 31 10.53 -3.36 -4.45
CA SER A 31 10.50 -4.66 -3.78
C SER A 31 11.88 -5.32 -3.52
N GLN A 32 12.99 -4.68 -3.88
CA GLN A 32 14.32 -5.24 -3.63
C GLN A 32 14.79 -4.90 -2.21
N MET A 33 14.98 -5.93 -1.37
CA MET A 33 15.66 -5.78 -0.08
C MET A 33 16.97 -5.04 -0.31
N ILE A 34 17.22 -3.94 0.42
CA ILE A 34 18.46 -3.18 0.30
C ILE A 34 19.62 -4.13 0.61
N GLU A 35 20.35 -4.49 -0.44
CA GLU A 35 21.48 -5.41 -0.37
C GLU A 35 22.58 -4.82 0.54
N ASP A 36 23.42 -5.67 1.13
CA ASP A 36 24.56 -5.25 1.96
C ASP A 36 25.77 -4.96 1.06
N PRO A 37 26.02 -3.70 0.65
CA PRO A 37 27.07 -3.38 -0.32
C PRO A 37 28.49 -3.58 0.20
N LEU A 38 28.69 -3.56 1.53
CA LEU A 38 30.01 -3.70 2.15
C LEU A 38 30.26 -5.10 2.72
N VAL A 39 29.29 -6.01 2.57
CA VAL A 39 29.36 -7.41 3.01
C VAL A 39 29.68 -7.51 4.50
N LYS A 40 29.03 -6.68 5.31
CA LYS A 40 29.12 -6.66 6.77
C LYS A 40 27.75 -6.99 7.38
N PRO A 41 27.26 -8.24 7.24
CA PRO A 41 25.86 -8.59 7.50
C PRO A 41 25.42 -8.36 8.94
N THR A 42 26.33 -8.52 9.90
CA THR A 42 26.04 -8.31 11.32
C THR A 42 25.79 -6.83 11.65
N ILE A 43 26.57 -5.92 11.08
CA ILE A 43 26.40 -4.48 11.32
C ILE A 43 25.23 -3.96 10.47
N TRP A 44 25.12 -4.45 9.23
CA TRP A 44 24.01 -4.14 8.33
C TRP A 44 22.64 -4.50 8.93
N ALA A 45 22.53 -5.67 9.58
CA ALA A 45 21.31 -6.05 10.28
C ALA A 45 20.90 -5.03 11.36
N LYS A 46 21.87 -4.52 12.12
CA LYS A 46 21.61 -3.50 13.15
C LYS A 46 21.24 -2.15 12.54
N LEU A 47 21.86 -1.78 11.42
CA LEU A 47 21.53 -0.54 10.70
C LEU A 47 20.10 -0.56 10.15
N LYS A 48 19.58 -1.72 9.75
CA LYS A 48 18.16 -1.85 9.37
C LYS A 48 17.19 -1.57 10.52
N GLU A 49 17.62 -1.79 11.76
CA GLU A 49 16.80 -1.52 12.95
C GLU A 49 16.99 -0.08 13.46
N ALA A 50 18.19 0.48 13.30
CA ALA A 50 18.55 1.81 13.80
C ALA A 50 19.36 2.60 12.75
N PRO A 51 18.74 3.05 11.65
CA PRO A 51 19.44 3.72 10.54
C PRO A 51 19.95 5.12 10.88
N THR A 52 19.58 5.65 12.05
CA THR A 52 20.03 6.96 12.54
C THR A 52 21.24 6.86 13.47
N ASP A 53 21.69 5.65 13.84
CA ASP A 53 22.83 5.45 14.73
C ASP A 53 24.15 5.66 13.97
N GLU A 54 24.76 6.83 14.17
CA GLU A 54 26.02 7.23 13.55
C GLU A 54 27.18 6.30 13.93
N HIS A 55 27.18 5.71 15.13
CA HIS A 55 28.24 4.79 15.54
C HIS A 55 28.15 3.46 14.80
N LEU A 56 26.95 2.96 14.52
CA LEU A 56 26.76 1.80 13.64
C LEU A 56 27.29 2.08 12.23
N TRP A 57 27.08 3.29 11.72
CA TRP A 57 27.61 3.70 10.42
C TRP A 57 29.14 3.79 10.41
N GLU A 58 29.75 4.35 11.46
CA GLU A 58 31.22 4.34 11.60
C GLU A 58 31.79 2.92 11.61
N MET A 59 31.15 1.99 12.32
CA MET A 59 31.56 0.57 12.31
C MET A 59 31.36 -0.08 10.93
N TYR A 60 30.28 0.30 10.23
CA TYR A 60 29.95 -0.22 8.91
C TYR A 60 30.95 0.24 7.85
N PHE A 61 31.38 1.50 7.89
CA PHE A 61 32.45 2.01 7.02
C PHE A 61 33.86 1.70 7.54
N GLY A 62 33.99 1.31 8.82
CA GLY A 62 35.26 0.99 9.47
C GLY A 62 36.16 2.20 9.73
N LYS A 63 35.60 3.40 9.66
CA LYS A 63 36.29 4.68 9.90
C LYS A 63 35.27 5.74 10.34
N ASN A 64 35.77 6.85 10.85
CA ASN A 64 34.93 7.96 11.25
C ASN A 64 34.22 8.56 10.02
N LEU A 65 32.95 8.97 10.16
CA LEU A 65 32.15 9.52 9.06
C LEU A 65 32.70 10.86 8.51
N PHE A 66 33.51 11.58 9.28
CA PHE A 66 34.22 12.78 8.82
C PHE A 66 35.46 12.47 7.98
N ASP A 67 35.95 11.22 8.01
CA ASP A 67 37.16 10.76 7.34
C ASP A 67 36.88 9.89 6.09
N ILE A 68 35.61 9.71 5.70
CA ILE A 68 35.24 8.97 4.50
C ILE A 68 35.48 9.79 3.22
N THR A 69 35.74 9.09 2.12
CA THR A 69 35.90 9.70 0.79
C THR A 69 34.58 10.28 0.28
N PRO A 70 34.60 11.23 -0.68
CA PRO A 70 33.39 11.75 -1.29
C PRO A 70 32.47 10.66 -1.86
N GLU A 71 33.03 9.60 -2.45
CA GLU A 71 32.29 8.46 -2.99
C GLU A 71 31.64 7.62 -1.88
N GLU A 72 32.36 7.35 -0.80
CA GLU A 72 31.82 6.66 0.39
C GLU A 72 30.73 7.49 1.08
N TYR A 73 30.86 8.82 1.09
CA TYR A 73 29.83 9.72 1.63
C TYR A 73 28.55 9.65 0.81
N GLN A 74 28.64 9.64 -0.53
CA GLN A 74 27.47 9.45 -1.39
C GLN A 74 26.78 8.11 -1.12
N LEU A 75 27.55 7.04 -0.96
CA LEU A 75 27.02 5.72 -0.60
C LEU A 75 26.32 5.74 0.76
N TYR A 76 26.93 6.38 1.77
CA TYR A 76 26.33 6.56 3.09
C TYR A 76 24.96 7.25 3.02
N GLU A 77 24.86 8.37 2.31
CA GLU A 77 23.61 9.14 2.20
C GLU A 77 22.51 8.34 1.49
N VAL A 78 22.85 7.61 0.41
CA VAL A 78 21.89 6.75 -0.29
C VAL A 78 21.38 5.65 0.64
N LEU A 79 22.27 4.89 1.27
CA LEU A 79 21.87 3.79 2.14
C LEU A 79 21.08 4.27 3.36
N LYS A 80 21.50 5.39 3.97
CA LYS A 80 20.77 5.99 5.09
C LYS A 80 19.37 6.42 4.67
N SER A 81 19.26 7.10 3.53
CA SER A 81 17.96 7.52 2.98
C SER A 81 17.04 6.34 2.75
N ASP A 82 17.54 5.26 2.15
CA ASP A 82 16.73 4.10 1.81
C ASP A 82 16.29 3.32 3.05
N LEU A 83 17.18 3.12 4.03
CA LEU A 83 16.81 2.51 5.30
C LEU A 83 15.78 3.35 6.07
N MET A 84 15.89 4.68 6.03
CA MET A 84 14.91 5.57 6.66
C MET A 84 13.53 5.53 5.98
N LYS A 85 13.46 5.39 4.65
CA LYS A 85 12.17 5.24 3.94
C LYS A 85 11.47 3.95 4.33
N VAL A 86 12.21 2.85 4.48
CA VAL A 86 11.68 1.55 4.90
C VAL A 86 11.10 1.64 6.31
N ASP A 87 11.83 2.25 7.27
CA ASP A 87 11.34 2.46 8.64
C ASP A 87 10.08 3.34 8.67
N LEU A 88 10.08 4.46 7.93
CA LEU A 88 8.90 5.34 7.85
C LEU A 88 7.68 4.63 7.24
N GLY A 89 7.87 3.85 6.17
CA GLY A 89 6.81 3.06 5.55
C GLY A 89 6.19 2.06 6.52
N PHE A 90 7.03 1.34 7.25
CA PHE A 90 6.61 0.38 8.27
C PHE A 90 5.84 1.07 9.41
N GLN A 91 6.33 2.20 9.92
CA GLN A 91 5.65 2.96 10.97
C GLN A 91 4.29 3.49 10.51
N ASN A 92 4.20 4.01 9.28
CA ASN A 92 2.96 4.48 8.71
C ASN A 92 1.94 3.35 8.53
N GLU A 93 2.38 2.17 8.07
CA GLU A 93 1.52 0.99 7.94
C GLU A 93 0.99 0.54 9.31
N GLN A 94 1.84 0.52 10.33
CA GLN A 94 1.42 0.18 11.70
C GLN A 94 0.39 1.16 12.25
N GLU A 95 0.61 2.47 12.09
CA GLU A 95 -0.33 3.48 12.58
C GLU A 95 -1.65 3.42 11.79
N GLN A 96 -1.61 3.23 10.47
CA GLN A 96 -2.81 3.05 9.67
C GLN A 96 -3.59 1.80 10.10
N ALA A 97 -2.90 0.68 10.37
CA ALA A 97 -3.53 -0.52 10.90
C ALA A 97 -4.13 -0.29 12.30
N ARG A 98 -3.48 0.52 13.15
CA ARG A 98 -4.00 0.91 14.47
C ARG A 98 -5.26 1.77 14.33
N ILE A 99 -5.25 2.76 13.45
CA ILE A 99 -6.40 3.60 13.13
C ILE A 99 -7.54 2.73 12.59
N ASN A 100 -7.29 1.87 11.62
CA ASN A 100 -8.30 0.98 11.04
C ASN A 100 -8.90 0.04 12.09
N ARG A 101 -8.09 -0.53 12.99
CA ARG A 101 -8.60 -1.32 14.12
C ARG A 101 -9.43 -0.49 15.09
N THR A 102 -9.05 0.75 15.33
CA THR A 102 -9.78 1.67 16.21
C THR A 102 -11.12 2.06 15.59
N LEU A 103 -11.14 2.38 14.28
CA LEU A 103 -12.35 2.65 13.52
C LEU A 103 -13.27 1.42 13.48
N ALA A 104 -12.72 0.22 13.25
CA ALA A 104 -13.49 -1.03 13.29
C ALA A 104 -14.02 -1.39 14.69
N GLN A 105 -13.43 -0.85 15.75
CA GLN A 105 -13.88 -1.04 17.14
C GLN A 105 -14.84 0.05 17.61
N GLN A 106 -14.85 1.21 16.96
CA GLN A 106 -15.87 2.22 17.20
C GLN A 106 -17.17 1.73 16.58
N ALA A 107 -18.11 1.31 17.42
CA ALA A 107 -19.48 1.10 16.98
C ALA A 107 -19.98 2.41 16.39
N VAL A 108 -20.36 2.40 15.11
CA VAL A 108 -20.97 3.55 14.44
C VAL A 108 -22.18 3.97 15.29
N THR A 109 -22.18 5.22 15.76
CA THR A 109 -23.24 5.72 16.62
C THR A 109 -24.37 6.32 15.80
N GLN A 110 -25.56 6.41 16.37
CA GLN A 110 -26.70 7.12 15.74
C GLN A 110 -26.32 8.57 15.36
N SER A 111 -25.51 9.24 16.17
CA SER A 111 -25.04 10.61 15.89
C SER A 111 -24.12 10.69 14.67
N ASP A 112 -23.34 9.65 14.38
CA ASP A 112 -22.48 9.59 13.20
C ASP A 112 -23.33 9.42 11.94
N TYR A 113 -24.33 8.52 12.02
CA TYR A 113 -25.30 8.32 10.95
C TYR A 113 -26.03 9.62 10.58
N GLU A 114 -26.59 10.33 11.57
CA GLU A 114 -27.26 11.63 11.37
C GLU A 114 -26.37 12.70 10.71
N SER A 115 -25.05 12.63 10.92
CA SER A 115 -24.11 13.52 10.25
C SER A 115 -23.92 13.14 8.78
N TRP A 116 -23.81 11.84 8.49
CA TRP A 116 -23.58 11.33 7.14
C TRP A 116 -24.75 11.56 6.20
N THR A 117 -26.00 11.47 6.69
CA THR A 117 -27.22 11.69 5.89
C THR A 117 -27.35 13.13 5.37
N ARG A 118 -26.57 14.09 5.89
CA ARG A 118 -26.49 15.45 5.32
C ARG A 118 -25.91 15.49 3.91
N ASN A 119 -25.09 14.50 3.55
CA ASN A 119 -24.57 14.33 2.20
C ASN A 119 -24.47 12.84 1.85
N ILE A 120 -25.62 12.26 1.54
CA ILE A 120 -25.76 10.83 1.25
C ILE A 120 -24.81 10.40 0.13
N SER A 121 -24.70 11.15 -0.97
CA SER A 121 -23.85 10.74 -2.10
C SER A 121 -22.37 10.62 -1.73
N LEU A 122 -21.84 11.50 -0.87
CA LEU A 122 -20.44 11.43 -0.44
C LEU A 122 -20.19 10.36 0.61
N ASN A 123 -21.19 10.08 1.45
CA ASN A 123 -21.05 9.20 2.61
C ASN A 123 -21.76 7.85 2.44
N PHE A 124 -22.15 7.51 1.21
CA PHE A 124 -23.04 6.38 0.96
C PHE A 124 -22.45 5.06 1.45
N GLY A 125 -21.15 4.82 1.21
CA GLY A 125 -20.49 3.60 1.68
C GLY A 125 -20.49 3.46 3.20
N GLN A 126 -20.35 4.56 3.95
CA GLN A 126 -20.43 4.54 5.42
C GLN A 126 -21.86 4.27 5.90
N ILE A 127 -22.85 4.86 5.24
CA ILE A 127 -24.28 4.62 5.52
C ILE A 127 -24.63 3.14 5.25
N GLU A 128 -24.12 2.56 4.18
CA GLU A 128 -24.35 1.16 3.81
C GLU A 128 -23.71 0.19 4.80
N LEU A 129 -22.50 0.50 5.27
CA LEU A 129 -21.85 -0.26 6.34
C LEU A 129 -22.67 -0.21 7.63
N TYR A 130 -23.19 0.97 8.00
CA TYR A 130 -24.07 1.13 9.15
C TYR A 130 -25.29 0.21 9.06
N PHE A 131 -26.02 0.24 7.94
CA PHE A 131 -27.16 -0.66 7.75
C PHE A 131 -26.76 -2.13 7.85
N THR A 132 -25.67 -2.54 7.19
CA THR A 132 -25.18 -3.91 7.23
C THR A 132 -24.97 -4.40 8.67
N GLU A 133 -24.33 -3.59 9.51
CA GLU A 133 -24.07 -3.93 10.91
C GLU A 133 -25.35 -3.96 11.75
N ARG A 134 -26.24 -2.98 11.58
CA ARG A 134 -27.48 -2.88 12.35
C ARG A 134 -28.45 -4.02 12.04
N PHE A 135 -28.73 -4.28 10.76
CA PHE A 135 -29.58 -5.41 10.36
C PHE A 135 -29.01 -6.73 10.88
N LYS A 136 -27.70 -6.96 10.75
CA LYS A 136 -27.02 -8.16 11.26
C LYS A 136 -27.16 -8.29 12.78
N SER A 137 -27.05 -7.20 13.52
CA SER A 137 -27.21 -7.19 14.98
C SER A 137 -28.63 -7.56 15.44
N LEU A 138 -29.62 -7.29 14.60
CA LEU A 138 -31.04 -7.66 14.80
C LEU A 138 -31.37 -9.04 14.22
N GLY A 139 -30.38 -9.78 13.72
CA GLY A 139 -30.58 -11.11 13.14
C GLY A 139 -31.21 -11.09 11.73
N SER A 140 -31.15 -9.96 11.03
CA SER A 140 -31.62 -9.79 9.66
C SER A 140 -30.45 -9.67 8.68
N GLU A 141 -30.62 -10.17 7.46
CA GLU A 141 -29.66 -9.97 6.38
C GLU A 141 -29.93 -8.64 5.66
N TYR A 142 -28.85 -7.95 5.30
CA TYR A 142 -28.85 -6.74 4.50
C TYR A 142 -28.22 -7.03 3.15
N VAL A 143 -28.85 -6.58 2.07
CA VAL A 143 -28.34 -6.72 0.70
C VAL A 143 -27.79 -5.35 0.27
N PRO A 144 -26.49 -5.25 -0.05
CA PRO A 144 -25.88 -4.02 -0.54
C PRO A 144 -26.54 -3.46 -1.80
N TYR A 145 -26.54 -2.14 -1.94
CA TYR A 145 -27.12 -1.40 -3.05
C TYR A 145 -26.58 -1.88 -4.41
N HIS A 146 -25.25 -1.98 -4.54
CA HIS A 146 -24.63 -2.35 -5.81
C HIS A 146 -24.89 -3.82 -6.22
N GLU A 147 -25.38 -4.66 -5.30
CA GLU A 147 -25.85 -6.00 -5.66
C GLU A 147 -27.22 -5.97 -6.35
N LEU A 148 -28.09 -5.01 -6.01
CA LEU A 148 -29.41 -4.86 -6.64
C LEU A 148 -29.42 -3.88 -7.81
N TYR A 149 -28.58 -2.85 -7.75
CA TYR A 149 -28.51 -1.75 -8.72
C TYR A 149 -27.06 -1.53 -9.18
N PRO A 150 -26.47 -2.47 -9.95
CA PRO A 150 -25.08 -2.41 -10.37
C PRO A 150 -24.76 -1.24 -11.31
N ASP A 151 -25.77 -0.70 -12.01
CA ASP A 151 -25.64 0.42 -12.94
C ASP A 151 -25.94 1.79 -12.30
N ASP A 152 -26.09 1.84 -10.97
CA ASP A 152 -26.35 3.06 -10.18
C ASP A 152 -27.63 3.83 -10.57
N GLU A 153 -28.63 3.13 -11.14
CA GLU A 153 -29.86 3.75 -11.64
C GLU A 153 -30.86 4.15 -10.55
N TYR A 154 -30.70 3.65 -9.32
CA TYR A 154 -31.63 3.91 -8.23
C TYR A 154 -31.22 5.11 -7.37
N ASN A 155 -32.20 5.84 -6.84
CA ASN A 155 -31.90 7.05 -6.09
C ASN A 155 -31.35 6.71 -4.69
N LEU A 156 -30.10 7.11 -4.41
CA LEU A 156 -29.43 6.82 -3.14
C LEU A 156 -30.18 7.38 -1.92
N THR A 157 -30.79 8.57 -2.02
CA THR A 157 -31.60 9.12 -0.93
C THR A 157 -32.81 8.24 -0.64
N LYS A 158 -33.55 7.85 -1.68
CA LYS A 158 -34.71 6.96 -1.55
C LYS A 158 -34.30 5.60 -0.95
N TRP A 159 -33.17 5.06 -1.37
CA TRP A 159 -32.61 3.83 -0.81
C TRP A 159 -32.34 3.94 0.69
N VAL A 160 -31.72 5.04 1.12
CA VAL A 160 -31.43 5.30 2.54
C VAL A 160 -32.71 5.43 3.34
N ASP A 161 -33.67 6.25 2.88
CA ASP A 161 -34.96 6.45 3.58
C ASP A 161 -35.74 5.13 3.77
N GLU A 162 -35.76 4.28 2.75
CA GLU A 162 -36.43 2.97 2.79
C GLU A 162 -35.77 2.02 3.80
N HIS A 163 -34.44 2.01 3.85
CA HIS A 163 -33.70 1.13 4.76
C HIS A 163 -33.70 1.64 6.20
N GLU A 164 -33.77 2.96 6.41
CA GLU A 164 -34.01 3.56 7.72
C GLU A 164 -35.37 3.15 8.26
N SER A 165 -36.43 3.29 7.45
CA SER A 165 -37.79 2.86 7.82
C SER A 165 -37.84 1.37 8.17
N ARG A 166 -37.20 0.52 7.36
CA ARG A 166 -37.13 -0.92 7.60
C ARG A 166 -36.35 -1.27 8.86
N LEU A 167 -35.28 -0.51 9.16
CA LEU A 167 -34.50 -0.73 10.37
C LEU A 167 -35.31 -0.37 11.62
N GLU A 168 -36.01 0.77 11.61
CA GLU A 168 -36.90 1.19 12.70
C GLU A 168 -37.98 0.12 12.98
N GLU A 169 -38.65 -0.39 11.94
CA GLU A 169 -39.64 -1.47 12.09
C GLU A 169 -39.06 -2.73 12.74
N LEU A 170 -37.82 -3.11 12.41
CA LEU A 170 -37.16 -4.26 13.03
C LEU A 170 -36.75 -4.01 14.48
N GLU A 171 -36.32 -2.80 14.80
CA GLU A 171 -35.98 -2.41 16.16
C GLU A 171 -37.22 -2.44 17.06
N ASP A 172 -38.33 -1.89 16.58
CA ASP A 172 -39.63 -1.96 17.25
C ASP A 172 -40.01 -3.42 17.50
N LEU A 173 -40.06 -4.26 16.46
CA LEU A 173 -40.38 -5.69 16.58
C LEU A 173 -39.48 -6.43 17.57
N ASN A 174 -38.19 -6.09 17.62
CA ASN A 174 -37.26 -6.71 18.55
C ASN A 174 -37.54 -6.26 19.99
N ALA A 175 -37.81 -4.97 20.22
CA ALA A 175 -38.24 -4.44 21.52
C ALA A 175 -39.55 -5.12 21.99
N ILE A 176 -40.49 -5.33 21.06
CA ILE A 176 -41.73 -6.08 21.32
C ILE A 176 -41.45 -7.46 21.90
N ASN A 177 -40.57 -8.20 21.24
CA ASN A 177 -40.27 -9.59 21.58
C ASN A 177 -39.50 -9.72 22.89
N ASN A 178 -38.72 -8.70 23.27
CA ASN A 178 -37.92 -8.70 24.50
C ASN A 178 -38.67 -8.13 25.71
N GLY A 179 -39.84 -7.52 25.52
CA GLY A 179 -40.68 -7.01 26.60
C GLY A 179 -40.25 -5.65 27.18
N ASP A 180 -39.46 -4.88 26.42
CA ASP A 180 -38.94 -3.56 26.81
C ASP A 180 -39.89 -2.42 26.38
N TYR A 181 -41.11 -2.39 26.94
CA TYR A 181 -42.11 -1.34 26.69
C TYR A 181 -42.39 -0.44 27.88
#